data_AF-A0A9E5QXN7-F1
#
_entry.id   AF-A0A9E5QXN7-F1
#
_cell.length_a   1.000
_cell.length_b   1.000
_cell.length_c   1.000
_cell.angle_alpha   90.00
_cell.angle_beta   90.00
_cell.angle_gamma   90.00
#
_symmetry.space_group_name_H-M   'P 1'
#
loop_
_entity.id
_entity.type
_entity.pdbx_description
1 polymer ?
#
loop_
_entity_poly.entity_id
_entity_poly.type
_entity_poly.pdbx_seq_one_letter_code
_entity_poly.pdbx_strand_id
1 'polypeptide(L)' 'MAKRITITDVALSAGVSVGTVSRVLNQREGSIRISEATRKHVLDVAEELGYQANVFASALRTDRTGVIGVIIRNMSDPF' A
#
# COMPACT_ATOMS: atom_id res chain seq x y z
N MET A 1 -23.19 4.35 0.50
CA MET A 1 -21.86 3.97 -0.03
C MET A 1 -21.19 3.06 0.99
N ALA A 2 -20.65 1.91 0.59
CA ALA A 2 -19.97 1.01 1.51
C ALA A 2 -18.64 1.63 1.99
N LYS A 3 -18.39 1.60 3.31
CA LYS A 3 -17.15 2.11 3.92
C LYS A 3 -15.97 1.31 3.36
N ARG A 4 -15.04 1.96 2.66
CA ARG A 4 -13.79 1.31 2.25
C ARG A 4 -12.96 1.00 3.49
N ILE A 5 -12.41 -0.21 3.52
CA ILE A 5 -11.47 -0.64 4.55
C ILE A 5 -10.22 0.23 4.45
N THR A 6 -9.84 0.85 5.56
CA THR A 6 -8.67 1.72 5.64
C THR A 6 -7.51 1.00 6.33
N ILE A 7 -6.31 1.57 6.22
CA ILE A 7 -5.13 1.04 6.92
C ILE A 7 -5.30 1.04 8.44
N THR A 8 -6.14 1.93 8.97
CA THR A 8 -6.49 1.99 10.39
C THR A 8 -7.33 0.80 10.81
N ASP A 9 -8.26 0.36 9.95
CA ASP A 9 -9.08 -0.82 10.23
C ASP A 9 -8.21 -2.10 10.22
N VAL A 10 -7.25 -2.20 9.28
CA VAL A 10 -6.26 -3.30 9.26
C VAL A 10 -5.39 -3.29 10.51
N ALA A 11 -4.91 -2.11 10.95
CA ALA A 11 -4.10 -1.98 12.16
C ALA A 11 -4.85 -2.41 13.43
N LEU A 12 -6.13 -2.03 13.53
CA LEU A 12 -7.01 -2.44 14.63
C LEU A 12 -7.20 -3.95 14.65
N SER A 13 -7.47 -4.56 13.49
CA SER A 13 -7.72 -6.00 13.37
C SER A 13 -6.45 -6.85 13.59
N ALA A 14 -5.29 -6.37 13.16
CA ALA A 14 -4.00 -7.04 13.35
C ALA A 14 -3.34 -6.75 14.72
N GLY A 15 -3.95 -5.89 15.55
CA GLY A 15 -3.44 -5.56 16.89
C GLY A 15 -2.09 -4.83 16.89
N VAL A 16 -1.76 -4.09 15.83
CA VAL A 16 -0.48 -3.38 15.66
C VAL A 16 -0.70 -1.89 15.36
N SER A 17 0.35 -1.10 15.46
CA SER A 17 0.26 0.33 15.12
C SER A 17 0.04 0.54 13.62
N VAL A 18 -0.66 1.62 13.25
CA VAL A 18 -0.84 2.05 11.85
C VAL A 18 0.52 2.22 11.15
N GLY A 19 1.54 2.68 11.89
CA GLY A 19 2.90 2.80 11.38
C GLY A 19 3.52 1.45 11.02
N THR A 20 3.28 0.41 11.82
CA THR A 20 3.72 -0.97 11.56
C THR A 20 3.07 -1.50 10.30
N VAL A 21 1.75 -1.40 10.16
CA VAL A 21 1.02 -1.82 8.96
C VAL A 21 1.51 -1.06 7.73
N SER A 22 1.68 0.26 7.84
CA SER A 22 2.19 1.09 6.74
C SER A 22 3.58 0.66 6.29
N ARG A 23 4.45 0.25 7.21
CA ARG A 23 5.80 -0.23 6.90
C ARG A 23 5.78 -1.62 6.25
N VAL A 24 4.95 -2.52 6.75
CA VAL A 24 4.75 -3.87 6.18
C VAL A 24 4.24 -3.77 4.74
N LEU A 25 3.19 -2.97 4.52
CA LEU A 25 2.54 -2.83 3.21
C LEU A 25 3.41 -2.06 2.20
N ASN A 26 4.12 -1.02 2.63
CA ASN A 26 5.02 -0.26 1.76
C ASN A 26 6.43 -0.86 1.65
N GLN A 27 6.65 -2.08 2.18
CA GLN A 27 7.92 -2.82 2.12
C GLN A 27 9.16 -1.97 2.46
N ARG A 28 9.04 -1.04 3.41
CA ARG A 28 10.18 -0.20 3.84
C ARG A 28 11.05 -1.01 4.80
N GLU A 29 11.86 -1.91 4.23
CA GLU A 29 12.74 -2.86 4.95
C GLU A 29 13.77 -2.19 5.88
N GLY A 30 14.03 -0.90 5.74
CA GLY A 30 15.19 -0.26 6.39
C GLY A 30 14.99 0.36 7.78
N SER A 31 13.78 0.43 8.36
CA SER A 31 13.57 1.32 9.52
C SER A 31 13.09 0.67 10.82
N ILE A 32 12.53 -0.55 10.81
CA ILE A 32 12.19 -1.34 12.01
C ILE A 32 12.30 -2.81 11.65
N ARG A 33 12.99 -3.62 12.46
CA ARG A 33 13.06 -5.07 12.28
C ARG A 33 11.73 -5.69 12.72
N ILE A 34 10.80 -5.83 11.77
CA ILE A 34 9.50 -6.48 12.00
C ILE A 34 9.71 -7.98 11.89
N SER A 35 9.18 -8.76 12.83
CA SER A 35 9.28 -10.22 12.74
C SER A 35 8.51 -10.73 11.52
N GLU A 36 9.03 -11.76 10.85
CA GLU A 36 8.32 -12.39 9.72
C GLU A 36 6.93 -12.89 10.11
N ALA A 37 6.76 -13.35 11.35
CA ALA A 37 5.46 -13.74 11.90
C ALA A 37 4.46 -12.57 11.90
N THR A 38 4.88 -11.40 12.39
CA THR A 38 4.04 -10.19 12.39
C THR A 38 3.77 -9.69 10.96
N ARG A 39 4.78 -9.75 10.08
CA ARG A 39 4.66 -9.36 8.68
C ARG A 39 3.58 -10.19 7.98
N LYS A 40 3.67 -11.52 8.12
CA LYS A 40 2.70 -12.46 7.57
C LYS A 40 1.31 -12.21 8.14
N HIS A 41 1.18 -12.10 9.47
CA HIS A 41 -0.11 -11.86 10.11
C HIS A 41 -0.80 -10.59 9.59
N VAL A 42 -0.06 -9.48 9.43
CA VAL A 42 -0.62 -8.23 8.89
C VAL A 42 -1.05 -8.38 7.43
N LEU A 43 -0.32 -9.14 6.62
CA LEU A 43 -0.69 -9.41 5.22
C LEU A 43 -1.95 -10.28 5.14
N ASP A 44 -2.02 -11.33 5.94
CA ASP A 44 -3.19 -12.23 6.01
C ASP A 44 -4.44 -11.44 6.41
N VAL A 45 -4.36 -10.62 7.47
CA VAL A 45 -5.47 -9.77 7.92
C VAL A 45 -5.86 -8.73 6.87
N ALA A 46 -4.90 -8.14 6.17
CA ALA A 46 -5.19 -7.17 5.10
C ALA A 46 -5.93 -7.84 3.93
N GLU A 47 -5.57 -9.09 3.59
CA GLU A 47 -6.21 -9.87 2.53
C GLU A 47 -7.62 -10.30 2.92
N GLU A 48 -7.82 -10.83 4.14
CA GLU A 48 -9.13 -11.20 4.69
C GLU A 48 -10.10 -10.02 4.72
N LEU A 49 -9.60 -8.83 5.05
CA LEU A 49 -10.37 -7.59 5.07
C LEU A 49 -10.59 -6.98 3.69
N GLY A 50 -9.97 -7.52 2.63
CA GLY A 50 -10.04 -6.96 1.28
C GLY A 50 -9.42 -5.57 1.19
N TYR A 51 -8.41 -5.27 2.01
CA TYR A 51 -7.72 -3.99 1.97
C TYR A 51 -6.97 -3.82 0.65
N GLN A 52 -7.35 -2.80 -0.12
CA GLN A 52 -6.59 -2.34 -1.27
C GLN A 52 -5.96 -0.99 -0.98
N ALA A 53 -4.65 -0.90 -1.18
CA ALA A 53 -3.93 0.36 -1.07
C ALA A 53 -4.45 1.35 -2.11
N ASN A 54 -4.89 2.52 -1.64
CA ASN A 54 -5.32 3.60 -2.54
C ASN A 54 -4.08 4.34 -3.05
N VAL A 55 -3.76 4.10 -4.32
CA VAL A 55 -2.58 4.67 -5.00
C VAL A 55 -2.62 6.20 -5.01
N PHE A 56 -3.80 6.81 -5.18
CA PHE A 56 -3.97 8.27 -5.14
C PHE A 56 -3.72 8.83 -3.73
N ALA A 57 -4.25 8.18 -2.70
CA ALA A 57 -4.00 8.59 -1.31
C ALA A 57 -2.52 8.42 -0.93
N SER A 58 -1.88 7.36 -1.42
CA SER A 58 -0.44 7.15 -1.26
C SER A 58 0.34 8.28 -1.95
N ALA A 59 -0.01 8.61 -3.19
CA ALA A 59 0.63 9.66 -3.98
C ALA A 59 0.53 11.05 -3.33
N LEU A 60 -0.62 11.40 -2.76
CA LEU A 60 -0.82 12.64 -2.01
C LEU A 60 0.07 12.71 -0.77
N ARG A 61 0.30 11.58 -0.09
CA ARG A 61 1.13 11.52 1.11
C ARG A 61 2.62 11.52 0.80
N THR A 62 3.04 10.94 -0.33
CA THR A 62 4.45 10.83 -0.73
C THR A 62 4.91 11.95 -1.65
N ASP A 63 3.99 12.81 -2.11
CA ASP A 63 4.20 13.77 -3.22
C ASP A 63 4.74 13.11 -4.50
N ARG A 64 4.48 11.80 -4.66
CA ARG A 64 4.95 11.02 -5.80
C ARG A 64 3.86 10.06 -6.27
N THR A 65 3.41 10.29 -7.50
CA THR A 65 2.37 9.46 -8.13
C THR A 65 2.89 8.11 -8.64
N GLY A 66 4.20 8.00 -8.91
CA GLY A 66 4.78 6.83 -9.58
C GLY A 66 4.33 6.66 -11.04
N VAL A 67 3.66 7.68 -11.61
CA VAL A 67 3.18 7.66 -12.99
C VAL A 67 4.29 8.09 -13.93
N ILE A 68 4.58 7.26 -14.95
CA ILE A 68 5.45 7.62 -16.06
C ILE A 68 4.57 8.14 -17.19
N GLY A 69 4.67 9.43 -17.49
CA GLY A 69 4.01 10.05 -18.65
C GLY A 69 4.88 9.89 -19.89
N VAL A 70 4.32 9.30 -20.95
CA VAL A 70 4.99 9.17 -22.25
C VAL A 70 4.21 9.98 -23.28
N ILE A 71 4.90 10.86 -24.01
CA ILE A 71 4.33 11.62 -25.13
C ILE A 71 4.93 11.06 -26.42
N ILE A 72 4.10 10.41 -27.22
CA ILE A 72 4.49 9.89 -28.53
C ILE A 72 3.66 10.56 -29.62
N ARG A 73 4.28 10.76 -30.79
CA ARG A 73 3.62 11.37 -31.94
C ARG A 73 2.56 10.47 -32.56
N ASN A 74 2.76 9.14 -32.51
CA ASN A 74 1.83 8.15 -33.02
C ASN A 74 1.97 6.83 -32.23
N MET A 75 0.86 6.25 -31.78
CA MET A 75 0.83 4.96 -31.07
C MET A 75 1.01 3.75 -31.98
N SER A 76 0.86 3.93 -33.29
CA SER A 76 0.90 2.85 -34.29
C SER A 76 2.18 2.83 -35.13
N ASP A 77 3.15 3.70 -34.84
CA ASP A 77 4.43 3.67 -35.53
C ASP A 77 5.28 2.52 -34.95
N PRO A 78 5.76 1.56 -35.76
CA PRO A 78 6.54 0.42 -35.24
C PRO A 78 7.95 0.81 -34.76
N PHE A 79 8.34 2.09 -34.86
CA PHE A 79 9.70 2.59 -34.61
C PHE A 79 9.73 3.88 -33.78
#